data_AF-A0A8C6PYQ0-F1
#
_entry.id   AF-A0A8C6PYQ0-F1
#
_cell.length_a   1.000
_cell.length_b   1.000
_cell.length_c   1.000
_cell.angle_alpha   90.00
_cell.angle_beta   90.00
_cell.angle_gamma   90.00
#
_symmetry.space_group_name_H-M   'P 1'
#
loop_
_entity.id
_entity.type
_entity.pdbx_description
1 polymer ?
#
loop_
_entity_poly.entity_id
_entity_poly.type
_entity_poly.pdbx_seq_one_letter_code
_entity_poly.pdbx_strand_id
1 'polypeptide(L)'
;MSKPAGCFRSLLHYVFDYETPKTLVIPSLGVGFVYRFTQLLVVLYVLGTQTVISTVTTKVKGLAFTNTSDVEPRFWDAADMINPPQSDRSFIVLTNMVITPGQTQARCPEVRRIRTGLCENYSTTAKTCEVHSWCPLEIDSKLPQ
;
A
#
# COMPACT_ATOMS: atom_id res chain seq x y z
N MET A 1 79.93 -7.91 0.31
CA MET A 1 79.44 -9.12 -0.38
C MET A 1 78.25 -9.70 0.38
N SER A 2 77.09 -9.68 -0.26
CA SER A 2 75.87 -10.52 -0.15
C SER A 2 75.57 -11.34 1.13
N LYS A 3 74.40 -11.09 1.74
CA LYS A 3 73.21 -12.00 1.68
C LYS A 3 72.00 -11.45 2.49
N PRO A 4 70.97 -10.86 1.84
CA PRO A 4 69.65 -10.65 2.44
C PRO A 4 68.60 -11.61 1.82
N ALA A 5 68.93 -12.90 1.65
CA ALA A 5 68.06 -13.85 0.93
C ALA A 5 67.14 -14.69 1.84
N GLY A 6 67.27 -14.59 3.17
CA GLY A 6 66.55 -15.44 4.13
C GLY A 6 65.20 -14.89 4.62
N CYS A 7 65.13 -13.60 4.96
CA CYS A 7 63.97 -13.01 5.66
C CYS A 7 62.73 -12.90 4.76
N PHE A 8 62.90 -12.47 3.51
CA PHE A 8 61.79 -12.27 2.57
C PHE A 8 61.16 -13.59 2.13
N ARG A 9 61.97 -14.66 2.03
CA ARG A 9 61.49 -16.02 1.75
C ARG A 9 60.66 -16.59 2.89
N SER A 10 61.05 -16.33 4.14
CA SER A 10 60.32 -16.80 5.32
C SER A 10 58.97 -16.09 5.50
N LEU A 11 58.91 -14.78 5.20
CA LEU A 11 57.67 -14.00 5.27
C LEU A 11 56.66 -14.44 4.19
N LEU A 12 57.15 -14.69 2.97
CA LEU A 12 56.31 -15.17 1.87
C LEU A 12 55.73 -16.56 2.15
N HIS A 13 56.50 -17.47 2.76
CA HIS A 13 55.98 -18.78 3.15
C HIS A 13 54.85 -18.71 4.17
N TYR A 14 54.91 -17.77 5.12
CA TYR A 14 53.88 -17.61 6.15
C TYR A 14 52.59 -16.97 5.61
N VAL A 15 52.69 -16.03 4.67
CA VAL A 15 51.52 -15.36 4.06
C VAL A 15 50.79 -16.29 3.07
N PHE A 16 51.50 -17.21 2.42
CA PHE A 16 50.92 -18.21 1.52
C PHE A 16 50.71 -19.58 2.18
N ASP A 17 50.85 -19.66 3.51
CA ASP A 17 50.53 -20.88 4.24
C ASP A 17 49.01 -21.00 4.36
N TYR A 18 48.44 -21.89 3.56
CA TYR A 18 47.03 -22.22 3.58
C TYR A 18 46.87 -23.65 4.10
N GLU A 19 46.54 -23.78 5.38
CA GLU A 19 46.22 -25.08 5.95
C GLU A 19 44.82 -25.52 5.52
N THR A 20 44.77 -26.59 4.73
CA THR A 20 43.51 -27.29 4.45
C THR A 20 43.26 -28.32 5.55
N PRO A 21 42.05 -28.38 6.10
CA PRO A 21 41.69 -29.47 7.01
C PRO A 21 41.79 -30.79 6.23
N LYS A 22 42.56 -31.74 6.76
CA LYS A 22 42.61 -33.09 6.18
C LYS A 22 41.25 -33.75 6.40
N THR A 23 40.50 -33.95 5.33
CA THR A 23 39.20 -34.62 5.36
C THR A 23 39.37 -36.12 5.17
N LEU A 24 38.52 -36.90 5.84
CA LEU A 24 38.47 -38.35 5.67
C LEU A 24 37.28 -38.69 4.78
N VAL A 25 37.55 -39.30 3.62
CA VAL A 25 36.50 -39.81 2.73
C VAL A 25 36.16 -41.23 3.17
N ILE A 26 34.95 -41.41 3.72
CA ILE A 26 34.46 -42.71 4.17
C ILE A 26 33.62 -43.31 3.02
N PRO A 27 34.10 -44.35 2.31
CA PRO A 27 33.37 -44.99 1.23
C PRO A 27 32.29 -45.92 1.80
N SER A 28 31.21 -45.33 2.33
CA SER A 28 30.07 -46.09 2.87
C SER A 28 28.75 -45.56 2.32
N LEU A 29 27.92 -46.49 1.82
CA LEU A 29 26.65 -46.15 1.17
C LEU A 29 25.64 -45.59 2.18
N GLY A 30 25.61 -46.14 3.40
CA GLY A 30 24.70 -45.70 4.47
C GLY A 30 24.95 -44.28 4.94
N VAL A 31 26.19 -43.92 5.25
CA VAL A 31 26.55 -42.55 5.69
C VAL A 31 26.37 -41.55 4.54
N GLY A 32 26.67 -41.96 3.31
CA GLY A 32 26.40 -41.16 2.12
C GLY A 32 24.91 -40.83 1.95
N PHE A 33 24.03 -41.81 2.19
CA PHE A 33 22.58 -41.61 2.13
C PHE A 33 22.09 -40.64 3.20
N VAL A 34 22.54 -40.80 4.45
CA VAL A 34 22.20 -39.89 5.56
C VAL A 34 22.65 -38.46 5.25
N TYR A 35 23.88 -38.30 4.76
CA TYR A 35 24.42 -36.99 4.41
C TYR A 35 23.65 -36.34 3.25
N ARG A 36 23.35 -37.08 2.18
CA ARG A 36 22.56 -36.55 1.04
C ARG A 36 21.11 -36.25 1.40
N PHE A 37 20.49 -37.05 2.25
CA PHE A 37 19.15 -36.80 2.75
C PHE A 37 19.10 -35.51 3.59
N THR A 38 20.08 -35.32 4.49
CA THR A 38 20.19 -34.10 5.30
C THR A 38 20.39 -32.85 4.43
N GLN A 39 21.24 -32.94 3.40
CA GLN A 39 21.41 -31.85 2.42
C GLN A 39 20.12 -31.54 1.68
N LEU A 40 19.38 -32.56 1.24
CA LEU A 40 18.12 -32.39 0.53
C LEU A 40 17.06 -31.74 1.43
N LEU A 41 16.97 -32.12 2.71
CA LEU A 41 16.07 -31.49 3.69
C LEU A 41 16.39 -30.00 3.88
N VAL A 42 17.66 -29.62 3.99
CA VAL A 42 18.07 -28.21 4.11
C VAL A 42 17.69 -27.41 2.87
N VAL A 43 17.91 -27.97 1.68
CA VAL A 43 17.52 -27.32 0.42
C VAL A 43 16.00 -27.17 0.31
N LEU A 44 15.23 -28.21 0.65
CA LEU A 44 13.77 -28.15 0.66
C LEU A 44 13.21 -27.17 1.69
N TYR A 45 13.85 -27.05 2.86
CA TYR A 45 13.48 -26.08 3.88
C TYR A 45 13.64 -24.64 3.38
N VAL A 46 14.78 -24.33 2.74
CA VAL A 46 15.05 -23.00 2.18
C VAL A 46 14.15 -22.68 0.98
N LEU A 47 13.86 -23.67 0.13
CA LEU A 47 12.94 -23.50 -1.00
C LEU A 47 11.46 -23.46 -0.58
N GLY A 48 11.11 -24.10 0.54
CA GLY A 48 9.76 -24.19 1.08
C GLY A 48 9.27 -22.90 1.72
N THR A 49 10.17 -21.95 2.01
CA THR A 49 9.80 -20.59 2.45
C THR A 49 9.67 -19.62 1.28
N GLN A 50 9.20 -20.09 0.11
CA GLN A 50 8.81 -19.17 -0.96
C GLN A 50 7.43 -18.60 -0.66
N THR A 51 7.43 -17.49 0.09
CA THR A 51 6.27 -16.60 0.16
C THR A 51 6.04 -16.06 -1.26
N VAL A 52 4.97 -16.51 -1.91
CA VAL A 52 4.57 -16.00 -3.22
C VAL A 52 4.15 -14.54 -3.03
N ILE A 53 5.03 -13.61 -3.40
CA ILE A 53 4.74 -12.18 -3.41
C ILE A 53 4.10 -11.87 -4.76
N SER A 54 2.79 -11.65 -4.78
CA SER A 54 2.11 -11.13 -5.95
C SER A 54 2.13 -9.60 -5.94
N THR A 55 2.64 -9.01 -7.02
CA THR A 55 2.59 -7.57 -7.26
C THR A 55 1.54 -7.29 -8.33
N VAL A 56 0.56 -6.45 -8.02
CA VAL A 56 -0.49 -6.04 -8.97
C VAL A 56 -0.31 -4.55 -9.24
N THR A 57 -0.24 -4.17 -10.51
CA THR A 57 -0.23 -2.76 -10.92
C THR A 57 -1.47 -2.49 -11.74
N THR A 58 -2.39 -1.68 -11.21
CA THR A 58 -3.64 -1.32 -11.88
C THR A 58 -3.55 0.07 -12.48
N LYS A 59 -3.91 0.22 -13.75
CA LYS A 59 -4.05 1.52 -14.42
C LYS A 59 -5.43 1.60 -15.05
N VAL A 60 -6.24 2.51 -14.56
CA VAL A 60 -7.57 2.79 -15.11
C VAL A 60 -7.45 3.89 -16.18
N LYS A 61 -8.24 3.77 -17.24
CA LYS A 61 -8.41 4.79 -18.27
C LYS A 61 -9.91 4.96 -18.48
N GLY A 62 -10.38 6.19 -18.50
CA GLY A 62 -11.79 6.45 -18.66
C GLY A 62 -12.05 7.95 -18.55
N LEU A 63 -13.08 8.37 -19.27
CA LEU A 63 -13.52 9.75 -19.32
C LEU A 63 -15.03 9.73 -19.11
N ALA A 64 -15.54 10.58 -18.22
CA ALA A 64 -16.96 10.66 -17.94
C ALA A 64 -17.46 12.09 -18.06
N PHE A 65 -18.70 12.24 -18.51
CA PHE A 65 -19.35 13.53 -18.68
C PHE A 65 -20.59 13.57 -17.79
N THR A 66 -20.70 14.61 -16.97
CA THR A 66 -21.85 14.81 -16.08
C THR A 66 -22.51 16.13 -16.42
N ASN A 67 -23.81 16.09 -16.70
CA ASN A 67 -24.65 17.27 -16.91
C ASN A 67 -25.75 17.27 -15.86
N THR A 68 -25.47 17.88 -14.72
CA THR A 68 -26.35 17.93 -13.55
C THR A 68 -26.87 19.35 -13.36
N SER A 69 -28.07 19.54 -12.82
CA SER A 69 -28.66 20.89 -12.64
C SER A 69 -27.87 21.77 -11.66
N ASP A 70 -27.13 21.15 -10.74
CA ASP A 70 -26.49 21.85 -9.62
C ASP A 70 -25.11 22.41 -9.98
N VAL A 71 -24.50 21.94 -11.08
CA VAL A 71 -23.15 22.30 -11.51
C VAL A 71 -23.07 22.30 -13.04
N GLU A 72 -22.33 23.25 -13.61
CA GLU A 72 -22.03 23.31 -15.06
C GLU A 72 -21.49 21.97 -15.58
N PRO A 73 -21.81 21.56 -16.83
CA PRO A 73 -21.27 20.37 -17.47
C PRO A 73 -19.75 20.26 -17.30
N ARG A 74 -19.34 19.23 -16.57
CA ARG A 74 -17.93 18.95 -16.28
C ARG A 74 -17.52 17.60 -16.85
N PHE A 75 -16.27 17.57 -17.28
CA PHE A 75 -15.59 16.36 -17.68
C PHE A 75 -14.74 15.81 -16.55
N TRP A 76 -14.83 14.51 -16.32
CA TRP A 76 -14.09 13.79 -15.29
C TRP A 76 -13.04 12.91 -15.95
N ASP A 77 -11.79 13.06 -15.53
CA ASP A 77 -10.66 12.22 -15.94
C ASP A 77 -10.29 11.24 -14.81
N ALA A 78 -9.39 10.31 -15.09
CA ALA A 78 -8.85 9.34 -14.16
C ALA A 78 -8.32 9.96 -12.86
N ALA A 79 -7.81 11.19 -12.90
CA ALA A 79 -7.34 11.90 -11.70
C ALA A 79 -8.45 12.32 -10.73
N ASP A 80 -9.67 12.57 -11.25
CA ASP A 80 -10.80 13.03 -10.44
C ASP A 80 -11.71 11.88 -10.02
N MET A 81 -11.73 10.78 -10.78
CA MET A 81 -12.62 9.64 -10.55
C MET A 81 -11.99 8.55 -9.67
N ILE A 82 -10.66 8.56 -9.48
CA ILE A 82 -9.94 7.46 -8.83
C ILE A 82 -9.20 7.95 -7.61
N ASN A 83 -9.52 7.35 -6.46
CA ASN A 83 -8.88 7.68 -5.20
C ASN A 83 -8.54 6.40 -4.42
N PRO A 84 -7.30 6.27 -3.91
CA PRO A 84 -6.09 6.99 -4.31
C PRO A 84 -5.57 6.52 -5.69
N PRO A 85 -4.87 7.36 -6.47
CA PRO A 85 -4.42 7.02 -7.82
C PRO A 85 -3.24 6.02 -7.87
N GLN A 86 -2.57 5.75 -6.74
CA GLN A 86 -1.34 4.96 -6.66
C GLN A 86 -1.39 3.85 -5.59
N SER A 87 -2.55 3.24 -5.33
CA SER A 87 -2.63 2.14 -4.37
C SER A 87 -2.29 0.79 -5.00
N ASP A 88 -1.48 0.00 -4.31
CA ASP A 88 -0.96 -1.29 -4.77
C ASP A 88 -1.97 -2.45 -4.72
N ARG A 89 -3.13 -2.27 -4.06
CA ARG A 89 -4.07 -3.39 -3.81
C ARG A 89 -5.55 -3.07 -3.94
N SER A 90 -5.96 -1.81 -3.88
CA SER A 90 -7.37 -1.43 -4.06
C SER A 90 -7.48 0.05 -4.43
N PHE A 91 -8.42 0.37 -5.32
CA PHE A 91 -8.77 1.73 -5.69
C PHE A 91 -10.30 1.85 -5.73
N ILE A 92 -10.81 3.05 -5.47
CA ILE A 92 -12.23 3.35 -5.56
C ILE A 92 -12.47 4.11 -6.86
N VAL A 93 -13.58 3.80 -7.53
CA VAL A 93 -14.04 4.52 -8.72
C VAL A 93 -15.30 5.29 -8.34
N LEU A 94 -15.25 6.61 -8.47
CA LEU A 94 -16.37 7.50 -8.18
C LEU A 94 -17.38 7.45 -9.33
N THR A 95 -18.56 6.89 -9.08
CA THR A 95 -19.62 6.73 -10.10
C THR A 95 -20.76 7.74 -9.94
N ASN A 96 -20.93 8.30 -8.76
CA ASN A 96 -21.96 9.27 -8.42
C ASN A 96 -21.39 10.30 -7.42
N MET A 97 -21.91 11.52 -7.44
CA MET A 97 -21.45 12.61 -6.59
C MET A 97 -22.59 13.55 -6.21
N VAL A 98 -22.55 14.05 -4.98
CA VAL A 98 -23.38 15.15 -4.50
C VAL A 98 -22.44 16.31 -4.17
N ILE A 99 -22.69 17.48 -4.77
CA ILE A 99 -21.81 18.64 -4.65
C ILE A 99 -22.58 19.76 -3.95
N THR A 100 -22.03 20.29 -2.86
CA THR A 100 -22.55 21.48 -2.16
C THR A 100 -21.55 22.65 -2.28
N PRO A 101 -21.71 23.56 -3.25
CA PRO A 101 -20.78 24.66 -3.44
C PRO A 101 -20.95 25.75 -2.37
N GLY A 102 -19.87 26.48 -2.09
CA GLY A 102 -19.92 27.68 -1.25
C GLY A 102 -20.12 27.41 0.24
N GLN A 103 -19.75 26.22 0.73
CA GLN A 103 -19.81 25.92 2.15
C GLN A 103 -18.87 26.82 2.95
N THR A 104 -19.41 27.42 4.01
CA THR A 104 -18.69 28.25 4.98
C THR A 104 -18.96 27.72 6.38
N GLN A 105 -18.05 27.94 7.31
CA GLN A 105 -18.28 27.54 8.69
C GLN A 105 -19.25 28.53 9.35
N ALA A 106 -20.47 28.07 9.60
CA ALA A 106 -21.53 28.89 10.18
C ALA A 106 -22.48 28.02 11.01
N ARG A 107 -23.54 28.65 11.53
CA ARG A 107 -24.65 27.93 12.13
C ARG A 107 -25.83 27.88 11.17
N CYS A 108 -26.39 26.69 10.98
CA CYS A 108 -27.51 26.48 10.07
C CYS A 108 -28.42 25.33 10.55
N PRO A 109 -29.68 25.29 10.08
CA PRO A 109 -30.62 24.23 10.44
C PRO A 109 -30.19 22.88 9.86
N GLU A 110 -30.00 21.89 10.73
CA GLU A 110 -29.60 20.52 10.37
C GLU A 110 -30.76 19.73 9.78
N VAL A 111 -30.52 19.01 8.67
CA VAL A 111 -31.54 18.18 8.04
C VAL A 111 -31.72 16.86 8.80
N ARG A 112 -30.66 16.36 9.43
CA ARG A 112 -30.67 15.12 10.22
C ARG A 112 -30.92 15.38 11.72
N ARG A 113 -31.45 14.40 12.44
CA ARG A 113 -32.00 14.57 13.81
C ARG A 113 -30.92 14.71 14.91
N ILE A 114 -29.97 15.62 14.77
CA ILE A 114 -28.98 15.96 15.80
C ILE A 114 -29.60 16.98 16.75
N ARG A 115 -29.57 16.71 18.06
CA ARG A 115 -30.18 17.59 19.07
C ARG A 115 -29.11 18.49 19.70
N THR A 116 -28.98 19.69 19.18
CA THR A 116 -28.04 20.74 19.62
C THR A 116 -28.69 21.80 20.54
N GLY A 117 -30.03 21.78 20.67
CA GLY A 117 -30.77 22.53 21.68
C GLY A 117 -31.48 23.78 21.19
N LEU A 118 -30.99 24.45 20.14
CA LEU A 118 -31.69 25.57 19.48
C LEU A 118 -32.44 25.07 18.24
N CYS A 119 -33.67 25.53 18.02
CA CYS A 119 -34.51 25.13 16.90
C CYS A 119 -34.68 26.28 15.91
N GLU A 120 -34.25 26.07 14.67
CA GLU A 120 -34.28 27.06 13.59
C GLU A 120 -35.22 26.61 12.46
N ASN A 121 -35.76 27.57 11.70
CA ASN A 121 -36.65 27.28 10.59
C ASN A 121 -35.83 26.79 9.39
N TYR A 122 -35.97 25.51 9.02
CA TYR A 122 -35.40 24.96 7.79
C TYR A 122 -36.25 25.32 6.56
N SER A 123 -37.57 25.32 6.73
CA SER A 123 -38.56 25.68 5.70
C SER A 123 -39.77 26.34 6.36
N THR A 124 -40.74 26.83 5.57
CA THR A 124 -41.99 27.42 6.08
C THR A 124 -42.79 26.43 6.92
N THR A 125 -42.67 25.13 6.64
CA THR A 125 -43.44 24.05 7.29
C THR A 125 -42.61 23.21 8.27
N ALA A 126 -41.28 23.28 8.21
CA ALA A 126 -40.39 22.39 8.96
C ALA A 126 -39.34 23.17 9.76
N LYS A 127 -39.23 22.85 11.06
CA LYS A 127 -38.17 23.34 11.94
C LYS A 127 -37.21 22.22 12.30
N THR A 128 -35.93 22.53 12.36
CA THR A 128 -34.90 21.56 12.73
C THR A 128 -33.95 22.16 13.76
N CYS A 129 -32.99 21.38 14.25
CA CYS A 129 -32.05 21.89 15.25
C CYS A 129 -30.89 22.62 14.55
N GLU A 130 -30.45 23.73 15.13
CA GLU A 130 -29.29 24.51 14.64
C GLU A 130 -28.00 23.78 14.95
N VAL A 131 -27.12 23.57 13.98
CA VAL A 131 -25.78 23.01 14.19
C VAL A 131 -24.70 23.99 13.77
N HIS A 132 -23.52 23.90 14.38
CA HIS A 132 -22.34 24.64 13.95
C HIS A 132 -21.46 23.74 13.08
N SER A 133 -21.52 23.93 11.76
CA SER A 133 -20.91 23.06 10.77
C SER A 133 -20.59 23.82 9.47
N TRP A 134 -20.24 23.09 8.42
CA TRP A 134 -20.17 23.62 7.07
C TRP A 134 -21.59 23.85 6.54
N CYS A 135 -21.91 25.10 6.20
CA CYS A 135 -23.22 25.57 5.78
C CYS A 135 -23.12 26.23 4.39
N PRO A 136 -24.06 25.98 3.46
CA PRO A 136 -25.26 25.16 3.63
C PRO A 136 -24.93 23.66 3.74
N LEU A 137 -25.77 22.93 4.48
CA LEU A 137 -25.62 21.49 4.67
C LEU A 137 -25.98 20.72 3.40
N GLU A 138 -25.36 19.55 3.26
CA GLU A 138 -25.62 18.64 2.15
C GLU A 138 -27.02 18.04 2.21
N ILE A 139 -27.73 18.09 1.09
CA ILE A 139 -29.10 17.59 0.96
C ILE A 139 -29.07 16.22 0.27
N ASP A 140 -28.93 15.17 1.06
CA ASP A 140 -28.89 13.78 0.60
C ASP A 140 -30.29 13.12 0.56
N SER A 141 -31.30 13.89 0.16
CA SER A 141 -32.70 13.41 0.14
C SER A 141 -33.04 12.63 -1.13
N LYS A 142 -32.31 12.90 -2.22
CA LYS A 142 -32.41 12.20 -3.50
C LYS A 142 -31.02 12.10 -4.10
N LEU A 143 -30.52 10.87 -4.18
CA LEU A 143 -29.28 10.59 -4.90
C LEU A 143 -29.56 10.73 -6.42
N PRO A 144 -28.64 11.34 -7.19
CA PRO A 144 -28.71 11.31 -8.65
C PRO A 144 -28.74 9.86 -9.14
N GLN A 145 -29.61 9.54 -10.11
CA GLN A 145 -29.66 8.22 -10.77
C GLN A 145 -28.91 8.25 -12.09
#